data_AF-A0A6S7JDZ2-F1
#
_entry.id   AF-A0A6S7JDZ2-F1
#
_cell.length_a   1.000
_cell.length_b   1.000
_cell.length_c   1.000
_cell.angle_alpha   90.00
_cell.angle_beta   90.00
_cell.angle_gamma   90.00
#
_symmetry.space_group_name_H-M   'P 1'
#
loop_
_entity.id
_entity.type
_entity.pdbx_description
1 polymer ?
#
loop_
_entity_poly.entity_id
_entity_poly.type
_entity_poly.pdbx_seq_one_letter_code
_entity_poly.pdbx_strand_id
1 'polypeptide(L)' 'TTKANLFADDTSLSCEGFSPYEIEIKLNKDIENVHRWLTANKLSLNMKKSEFMIIGSRRRLASIENSP' A
#
# COMPACT_ATOMS: atom_id res chain seq x y z
N THR A 1 -9.91 7.68 0.70
CA THR A 1 -8.95 8.20 1.71
C THR A 1 -8.05 7.09 2.22
N THR A 2 -6.75 7.34 2.49
CA THR A 2 -5.84 6.34 3.06
C THR A 2 -6.09 6.17 4.57
N LYS A 3 -6.07 4.92 5.05
CA LYS A 3 -6.15 4.55 6.47
C LYS A 3 -4.90 3.76 6.85
N ALA A 4 -4.30 4.12 7.99
CA ALA A 4 -3.19 3.40 8.59
C ALA A 4 -3.68 2.69 9.86
N ASN A 5 -3.42 1.38 9.97
CA ASN A 5 -3.59 0.64 11.22
C ASN A 5 -2.21 0.28 11.76
N LEU A 6 -1.98 0.59 13.03
CA LEU A 6 -0.70 0.43 13.70
C LEU A 6 -0.87 -0.48 14.91
N PHE A 7 0.01 -1.45 15.07
CA PHE A 7 0.10 -2.27 16.26
C PHE A 7 1.57 -2.58 16.55
N ALA A 8 2.12 -1.99 17.61
CA ALA A 8 3.56 -2.04 17.89
C ALA A 8 4.39 -1.60 16.66
N ASP A 9 5.29 -2.44 16.16
CA ASP A 9 6.09 -2.21 14.96
C ASP A 9 5.37 -2.58 13.65
N ASP A 10 4.24 -3.31 13.72
CA ASP A 10 3.47 -3.70 12.55
C ASP A 10 2.56 -2.57 12.08
N THR A 11 2.64 -2.26 10.79
CA THR A 11 1.88 -1.20 10.12
C THR A 11 1.19 -1.75 8.88
N SER A 12 -0.10 -1.49 8.73
CA SER A 12 -0.84 -1.75 7.48
C SER A 12 -1.43 -0.45 6.94
N LEU A 13 -1.20 -0.22 5.65
CA LEU A 13 -1.76 0.92 4.90
C LEU A 13 -2.83 0.40 3.96
N SER A 14 -4.00 1.02 3.98
CA SER A 14 -5.11 0.69 3.08
C SER A 14 -5.64 1.96 2.44
N CYS A 15 -5.91 1.91 1.15
CA CYS A 15 -6.56 3.00 0.43
C CYS A 15 -7.64 2.44 -0.50
N GLU A 16 -8.50 3.33 -0.97
CA GLU A 16 -9.53 3.02 -1.95
C GLU A 16 -9.27 3.80 -3.25
N GLY A 17 -9.64 3.20 -4.37
CA GLY A 17 -9.53 3.78 -5.70
C GLY A 17 -10.48 3.11 -6.68
N PHE A 18 -10.70 3.77 -7.81
CA PHE A 18 -11.57 3.27 -8.88
C PHE A 18 -10.83 2.36 -9.86
N SER A 19 -9.50 2.47 -9.92
CA SER A 19 -8.62 1.64 -10.74
C SER A 19 -7.38 1.17 -9.97
N PRO A 20 -6.73 0.07 -10.40
CA PRO A 20 -5.47 -0.40 -9.81
C PRO A 20 -4.36 0.66 -9.89
N TYR A 21 -4.30 1.38 -11.01
CA TYR A 21 -3.33 2.46 -11.24
C TYR A 21 -3.47 3.59 -10.21
N GLU A 22 -4.72 3.98 -9.89
CA GLU A 22 -4.97 4.99 -8.87
C GLU A 22 -4.53 4.51 -7.48
N ILE A 23 -4.78 3.23 -7.16
CA ILE A 23 -4.36 2.61 -5.90
C ILE A 23 -2.84 2.57 -5.80
N GLU A 24 -2.15 2.17 -6.87
CA GLU A 24 -0.70 2.12 -6.96
C GLU A 24 -0.06 3.49 -6.71
N ILE A 25 -0.52 4.54 -7.41
CA ILE A 25 0.01 5.90 -7.21
C ILE A 25 -0.16 6.35 -5.76
N LYS A 26 -1.35 6.15 -5.19
CA LYS A 26 -1.63 6.56 -3.81
C LYS A 26 -0.75 5.81 -2.81
N LEU A 27 -0.71 4.48 -2.88
CA LEU A 27 0.07 3.67 -1.94
C LEU A 27 1.57 3.91 -2.06
N ASN A 28 2.09 4.05 -3.28
CA ASN A 28 3.52 4.34 -3.46
C ASN A 28 3.90 5.69 -2.87
N LYS A 29 3.06 6.71 -3.05
CA LYS A 29 3.26 8.03 -2.43
C LYS A 29 3.20 7.95 -0.90
N ASP A 30 2.27 7.18 -0.36
CA ASP A 30 2.13 7.01 1.10
C ASP A 30 3.31 6.24 1.69
N ILE A 31 3.76 5.17 1.03
CA ILE A 31 4.96 4.40 1.42
C ILE A 31 6.21 5.28 1.36
N GLU A 32 6.36 6.14 0.37
CA GLU A 32 7.50 7.06 0.29
C GLU A 32 7.52 8.03 1.48
N ASN A 33 6.36 8.57 1.87
CA ASN A 33 6.25 9.45 3.03
C ASN A 33 6.57 8.71 4.34
N VAL A 34 6.07 7.48 4.49
CA VAL A 34 6.38 6.63 5.65
C VAL A 34 7.87 6.32 5.70
N HIS A 35 8.48 5.94 4.58
CA HIS A 35 9.92 5.67 4.50
C HIS A 35 10.78 6.87 4.91
N ARG A 36 10.42 8.08 4.43
CA ARG A 36 11.09 9.32 4.82
C ARG A 36 10.97 9.58 6.32
N TRP A 37 9.77 9.40 6.88
CA TRP A 37 9.53 9.56 8.32
C TRP A 37 10.33 8.54 9.16
N LEU A 38 10.32 7.26 8.77
CA LEU A 38 11.10 6.21 9.43
C LEU A 38 12.60 6.55 9.43
N THR A 39 13.13 6.93 8.28
CA THR A 39 14.54 7.31 8.12
C THR A 39 14.92 8.49 9.01
N ALA A 40 14.09 9.54 9.06
CA ALA A 40 14.31 10.69 9.94
C ALA A 40 14.32 10.32 11.43
N ASN A 41 13.62 9.24 11.80
CA ASN A 41 13.53 8.71 13.16
C ASN A 41 14.48 7.53 13.42
N LYS A 42 15.47 7.29 12.55
CA LYS A 42 16.46 6.20 12.67
C LYS A 42 15.84 4.80 12.68
N LEU A 43 14.69 4.64 12.03
CA LEU A 43 14.02 3.37 11.77
C LEU A 43 14.22 2.99 10.30
N SER A 44 14.15 1.69 10.01
CA SER A 44 14.25 1.16 8.64
C SER A 44 12.98 0.42 8.25
N LEU A 45 12.55 0.59 6.99
CA LEU A 45 11.48 -0.19 6.41
C LEU A 45 12.04 -1.51 5.88
N ASN A 46 11.48 -2.64 6.33
CA ASN A 46 11.90 -3.94 5.83
C ASN A 46 11.20 -4.28 4.51
N MET A 47 11.81 -3.86 3.39
CA MET A 47 11.28 -4.11 2.05
C MET A 47 11.11 -5.58 1.72
N LYS A 48 11.89 -6.49 2.30
CA LYS A 48 11.79 -7.94 2.05
C LYS A 48 10.59 -8.59 2.73
N LYS A 49 10.05 -7.96 3.77
CA LYS A 49 8.87 -8.44 4.51
C LYS A 49 7.60 -7.64 4.20
N SER A 50 7.73 -6.52 3.48
CA SER A 50 6.62 -5.63 3.18
C SER A 50 5.91 -6.12 1.92
N GLU A 51 4.66 -6.52 2.04
CA GLU A 51 3.85 -7.04 0.96
C GLU A 51 2.71 -6.08 0.61
N PHE A 52 2.21 -6.16 -0.63
CA PHE A 52 1.00 -5.43 -1.06
C PHE A 52 -0.13 -6.41 -1.39
N MET A 53 -1.36 -5.94 -1.27
CA MET A 53 -2.55 -6.73 -1.59
C MET A 53 -3.62 -5.85 -2.22
N ILE A 54 -4.21 -6.30 -3.33
CA ILE A 54 -5.39 -5.66 -3.94
C ILE A 54 -6.62 -6.45 -3.49
N ILE A 55 -7.55 -5.76 -2.80
CA ILE A 55 -8.79 -6.36 -2.32
C ILE A 55 -9.96 -5.83 -3.14
N GLY A 56 -10.75 -6.74 -3.72
CA GLY A 56 -11.92 -6.38 -4.52
C GLY A 56 -12.85 -7.55 -4.78
N SER A 57 -14.03 -7.26 -5.33
CA SER A 57 -14.95 -8.31 -5.79
C SER A 57 -14.30 -9.16 -6.89
N ARG A 58 -14.67 -10.45 -7.01
CA ARG A 58 -14.19 -11.35 -8.09
C ARG A 58 -14.21 -10.72 -9.48
N ARG A 59 -15.30 -10.04 -9.85
CA ARG A 59 -15.44 -9.35 -11.15
C ARG A 59 -14.37 -8.27 -11.37
N ARG A 60 -14.08 -7.48 -10.33
CA ARG A 60 -13.07 -6.41 -10.38
C ARG A 60 -11.66 -6.98 -10.44
N LEU A 61 -11.37 -8.04 -9.69
CA LEU A 61 -10.05 -8.68 -9.72
C LEU A 61 -9.78 -9.34 -11.08
N ALA A 62 -10.78 -10.01 -11.66
CA ALA A 62 -10.67 -10.60 -13.00
C ALA A 62 -10.32 -9.55 -14.08
N SER A 63 -10.83 -8.31 -13.98
CA SER A 63 -10.44 -7.27 -14.95
C SER A 63 -8.99 -6.79 -14.82
N ILE A 64 -8.33 -7.05 -13.69
CA ILE A 64 -6.93 -6.67 -13.46
C ILE A 64 -6.00 -7.72 -14.05
N GLU A 65 -6.30 -9.01 -13.85
CA GLU A 65 -5.50 -10.13 -14.37
C GLU A 65 -5.46 -10.21 -15.89
N ASN A 66 -6.47 -9.66 -16.57
CA ASN A 66 -6.55 -9.63 -18.04
C ASN A 66 -5.92 -8.37 -18.66
N SER A 67 -5.29 -7.50 -17.86
CA SER A 67 -4.47 -6.39 -18.40
C SER A 67 -3.11 -6.95 -18.86
N PRO A 68 -2.62 -6.56 -20.06
CA PRO A 68 -1.38 -7.11 -20.62
C PRO A 68 -0.14 -6.81 -19.79
#